data_AF-A0A7R7AIG4-F1
#
_entry.id   AF-A0A7R7AIG4-F1
#
_cell.length_a   1.000
_cell.length_b   1.000
_cell.length_c   1.000
_cell.angle_alpha   90.00
_cell.angle_beta   90.00
_cell.angle_gamma   90.00
#
_symmetry.space_group_name_H-M   'P 1'
#
loop_
_entity.id
_entity.type
_entity.pdbx_description
1 polymer ?
#
loop_
_entity_poly.entity_id
_entity_poly.type
_entity_poly.pdbx_seq_one_letter_code
_entity_poly.pdbx_strand_id
1 'polypeptide(L)'
;MRWIIYSLLLCLMGVGVAADQAPEKEKTWWEQRDVRSDIYYPHKVHYAVMEEEGDSCLLCHAFQKNNEHDEKKRKPLNTIANEPLEAICHDCHFKELRAPWRCDLCHDDPKKIWPADHNSGYIQHHGEDSKQGTAICETCHLDRKFCTDCHFRRDTLGRVYHPLNYINRHGLESRMMPANCSQCHNSFYCKDCHNQ
;
A
#
# COMPACT_ATOMS: atom_id res chain seq x y z
N MET A 1 -43.13 -48.19 61.36
CA MET A 1 -44.01 -47.92 60.20
C MET A 1 -43.28 -47.00 59.24
N ARG A 2 -42.85 -47.53 58.09
CA ARG A 2 -42.19 -46.79 56.99
C ARG A 2 -43.27 -46.41 55.99
N TRP A 3 -43.43 -45.12 55.69
CA TRP A 3 -44.31 -44.63 54.64
C TRP A 3 -43.47 -44.31 53.40
N ILE A 4 -43.75 -45.04 52.32
CA ILE A 4 -43.24 -44.84 50.97
C ILE A 4 -44.12 -43.76 50.34
N ILE A 5 -43.54 -42.63 49.92
CA ILE A 5 -44.22 -41.64 49.09
C ILE A 5 -43.45 -41.56 47.78
N TYR A 6 -44.16 -41.87 46.69
CA TYR A 6 -43.66 -41.95 45.32
C TYR A 6 -43.21 -40.58 44.81
N SER A 7 -41.98 -40.52 44.29
CA SER A 7 -41.44 -39.38 43.54
C SER A 7 -42.15 -39.24 42.20
N LEU A 8 -42.94 -38.18 42.07
CA LEU A 8 -43.58 -37.78 40.81
C LEU A 8 -42.57 -36.93 40.03
N LEU A 9 -41.99 -37.53 38.97
CA LEU A 9 -41.16 -36.83 37.99
C LEU A 9 -42.02 -35.80 37.25
N LEU A 10 -41.88 -34.51 37.58
CA LEU A 10 -42.43 -33.43 36.77
C LEU A 10 -41.38 -33.00 35.73
N CYS A 11 -41.64 -33.35 34.48
CA CYS A 11 -40.87 -32.92 33.32
C CYS A 11 -41.19 -31.44 33.03
N LEU A 12 -40.34 -30.51 33.51
CA LEU A 12 -40.41 -29.10 33.14
C LEU A 12 -39.74 -28.92 31.76
N MET A 13 -40.57 -29.05 30.72
CA MET A 13 -40.27 -28.52 29.39
C MET A 13 -40.17 -26.99 29.47
N GLY A 14 -39.13 -26.44 28.83
CA GLY A 14 -38.59 -25.12 29.14
C GLY A 14 -39.30 -23.91 28.54
N VAL A 15 -38.73 -22.75 28.84
CA VAL A 15 -38.88 -21.53 28.05
C VAL A 15 -37.48 -20.92 27.93
N GLY A 16 -36.78 -21.27 26.86
CA GLY A 16 -35.62 -20.51 26.43
C GLY A 16 -36.11 -19.15 25.95
N VAL A 17 -35.73 -18.08 26.65
CA VAL A 17 -35.94 -16.71 26.17
C VAL A 17 -34.99 -16.53 24.99
N ALA A 18 -35.53 -16.67 23.77
CA ALA A 18 -34.85 -16.20 22.58
C ALA A 18 -34.73 -14.68 22.71
N ALA A 19 -33.50 -14.19 22.86
CA ALA A 19 -33.22 -12.78 22.67
C ALA A 19 -33.54 -12.46 21.21
N ASP A 20 -34.60 -11.68 20.97
CA ASP A 20 -34.90 -11.12 19.66
C ASP A 20 -33.67 -10.31 19.21
N GLN A 21 -32.84 -10.91 18.36
CA GLN A 21 -31.85 -10.17 17.59
C GLN A 21 -32.65 -9.29 16.64
N ALA A 22 -32.67 -7.98 16.92
CA ALA A 22 -33.22 -7.02 15.97
C ALA A 22 -32.60 -7.29 14.58
N PRO A 23 -33.40 -7.29 13.50
CA PRO A 23 -32.88 -7.56 12.17
C PRO A 23 -31.74 -6.59 11.91
N GLU A 24 -30.56 -7.14 11.60
CA GLU A 24 -29.40 -6.35 11.20
C GLU A 24 -29.87 -5.46 10.05
N LYS A 25 -29.83 -4.13 10.25
CA LYS A 25 -30.27 -3.21 9.21
C LYS A 25 -29.44 -3.50 7.97
N GLU A 26 -30.12 -3.88 6.89
CA GLU A 26 -29.50 -4.14 5.62
C GLU A 26 -28.68 -2.90 5.25
N LYS A 27 -27.35 -3.07 5.19
CA LYS A 27 -26.43 -1.96 4.92
C LYS A 27 -26.85 -1.32 3.61
N THR A 28 -26.97 -0.02 3.61
CA THR A 28 -27.29 0.77 2.42
C THR A 28 -26.25 0.52 1.33
N TRP A 29 -26.63 0.70 0.06
CA TRP A 29 -25.75 0.39 -1.06
C TRP A 29 -24.41 1.15 -1.01
N TRP A 30 -24.37 2.35 -0.40
CA TRP A 30 -23.14 3.12 -0.20
C TRP A 30 -22.29 2.58 0.95
N GLU A 31 -22.90 2.05 2.01
CA GLU A 31 -22.19 1.34 3.10
C GLU A 31 -21.58 0.01 2.64
N GLN A 32 -22.09 -0.56 1.55
CA GLN A 32 -21.54 -1.76 0.91
C GLN A 32 -20.46 -1.44 -0.15
N ARG A 33 -20.36 -0.18 -0.61
CA ARG A 33 -19.42 0.25 -1.65
C ARG A 33 -17.98 0.34 -1.17
N ASP A 34 -17.77 0.42 0.14
CA ASP A 34 -16.43 0.51 0.77
C ASP A 34 -15.59 -0.78 0.67
N VAL A 35 -16.09 -1.83 0.02
CA VAL A 35 -15.31 -3.05 -0.24
C VAL A 35 -14.61 -2.98 -1.60
N ARG A 36 -13.90 -1.88 -1.88
CA ARG A 36 -12.76 -1.96 -2.81
C ARG A 36 -11.62 -2.60 -2.03
N SER A 37 -11.17 -3.78 -2.47
CA SER A 37 -10.15 -4.53 -1.74
C SER A 37 -8.73 -4.00 -1.95
N ASP A 38 -8.55 -3.08 -2.90
CA ASP A 38 -7.26 -2.67 -3.44
C ASP A 38 -6.69 -1.38 -2.84
N ILE A 39 -7.53 -0.43 -2.40
CA ILE A 39 -7.07 0.86 -1.88
C ILE A 39 -7.85 1.27 -0.63
N TYR A 40 -7.13 1.49 0.47
CA TYR A 40 -7.69 2.05 1.71
C TYR A 40 -7.93 3.57 1.56
N TYR A 41 -9.17 4.02 1.78
CA TYR A 41 -9.54 5.44 1.68
C TYR A 41 -10.21 5.95 2.98
N PRO A 42 -9.51 6.70 3.84
CA PRO A 42 -10.09 7.28 5.05
C PRO A 42 -10.90 8.55 4.77
N HIS A 43 -12.20 8.42 4.49
CA HIS A 43 -13.08 9.54 4.11
C HIS A 43 -13.10 10.69 5.14
N LYS A 44 -13.02 10.41 6.45
CA LYS A 44 -13.04 11.45 7.50
C LYS A 44 -11.84 12.41 7.40
N VAL A 45 -10.66 11.88 7.09
CA VAL A 45 -9.43 12.69 6.98
C VAL A 45 -9.49 13.54 5.72
N HIS A 46 -9.90 12.95 4.60
CA HIS A 46 -10.06 13.70 3.35
C HIS A 46 -11.11 14.81 3.47
N TYR A 47 -12.25 14.54 4.12
CA TYR A 47 -13.27 15.55 4.35
C TYR A 47 -12.74 16.74 5.17
N ALA A 48 -11.95 16.50 6.22
CA ALA A 48 -11.37 17.58 7.02
C ALA A 48 -10.45 18.50 6.19
N VAL A 49 -9.62 17.92 5.31
CA VAL A 49 -8.76 18.69 4.40
C VAL A 49 -9.59 19.44 3.37
N MET A 50 -10.60 18.80 2.77
CA MET A 50 -11.49 19.45 1.81
C MET A 50 -12.26 20.62 2.44
N GLU A 51 -12.72 20.48 3.70
CA GLU A 51 -13.39 21.55 4.44
C GLU A 51 -12.44 22.73 4.70
N GLU A 52 -11.19 22.46 5.07
CA GLU A 52 -10.16 23.47 5.29
C GLU A 52 -9.82 24.26 4.01
N GLU A 53 -9.73 23.56 2.87
CA GLU A 53 -9.38 24.15 1.57
C GLU A 53 -10.59 24.75 0.84
N GLY A 54 -11.81 24.48 1.31
CA GLY A 54 -13.05 24.93 0.67
C GLY A 54 -13.44 24.12 -0.58
N ASP A 55 -12.92 22.90 -0.71
CA ASP A 55 -13.20 22.00 -1.82
C ASP A 55 -14.63 21.44 -1.77
N SER A 56 -15.28 21.39 -2.93
CA SER A 56 -16.63 20.85 -3.07
C SER A 56 -16.63 19.32 -3.01
N CYS A 57 -17.69 18.73 -2.44
CA CYS A 57 -17.95 17.28 -2.54
C CYS A 57 -17.96 16.78 -3.99
N LEU A 58 -18.25 17.66 -4.95
CA LEU A 58 -18.25 17.37 -6.39
C LEU A 58 -16.86 17.09 -6.96
N LEU A 59 -15.79 17.41 -6.23
CA LEU A 59 -14.41 17.06 -6.60
C LEU A 59 -14.25 15.53 -6.76
N CYS A 60 -14.91 14.76 -5.89
CA CYS A 60 -14.84 13.30 -5.88
C CYS A 60 -16.16 12.63 -6.27
N HIS A 61 -17.30 13.31 -6.08
CA HIS A 61 -18.63 12.74 -6.34
C HIS A 61 -19.33 13.47 -7.50
N ALA A 62 -19.11 12.97 -8.71
CA ALA A 62 -19.85 13.41 -9.89
C ALA A 62 -21.29 12.85 -9.87
N PHE A 63 -22.19 13.48 -9.11
CA PHE A 63 -23.59 13.10 -9.03
C PHE A 63 -24.34 13.42 -10.34
N GLN A 64 -24.11 12.61 -11.37
CA GLN A 64 -24.83 12.68 -12.64
C GLN A 64 -26.09 11.80 -12.58
N LYS A 65 -27.26 12.43 -12.70
CA LYS A 65 -28.52 11.68 -12.80
C LYS A 65 -28.51 10.83 -14.07
N ASN A 66 -28.78 9.54 -13.94
CA ASN A 66 -29.10 8.66 -15.07
C ASN A 66 -30.49 8.04 -14.88
N ASN A 67 -31.19 7.75 -15.98
CA ASN A 67 -32.47 7.04 -16.00
C ASN A 67 -32.30 5.62 -16.59
N GLU A 68 -31.12 5.01 -16.44
CA GLU A 68 -30.84 3.68 -17.01
C GLU A 68 -31.30 2.57 -16.06
N HIS A 69 -32.39 1.90 -16.45
CA HIS A 69 -33.00 0.84 -15.68
C HIS A 69 -32.48 -0.55 -16.07
N ASP A 70 -31.86 -0.70 -17.24
CA ASP A 70 -31.18 -1.93 -17.66
C ASP A 70 -29.91 -2.14 -16.83
N GLU A 71 -29.86 -3.24 -16.07
CA GLU A 71 -28.71 -3.57 -15.23
C GLU A 71 -27.41 -3.68 -16.03
N LYS A 72 -27.46 -4.26 -17.24
CA LYS A 72 -26.25 -4.48 -18.06
C LYS A 72 -25.64 -3.16 -18.52
N LYS A 73 -26.45 -2.12 -18.67
CA LYS A 73 -26.02 -0.77 -19.05
C LYS A 73 -25.70 0.09 -17.84
N ARG A 74 -26.45 -0.04 -16.74
CA ARG A 74 -26.22 0.70 -15.49
C ARG A 74 -24.92 0.31 -14.81
N LYS A 75 -24.54 -0.98 -14.79
CA LYS A 75 -23.31 -1.45 -14.11
C LYS A 75 -22.04 -0.71 -14.58
N PRO A 76 -21.71 -0.67 -15.89
CA PRO A 76 -20.53 0.06 -16.36
C PRO A 76 -20.65 1.58 -16.14
N LEU A 77 -21.84 2.16 -16.25
CA LEU A 77 -22.07 3.58 -15.95
C LEU A 77 -21.80 3.90 -14.47
N ASN A 78 -22.23 3.03 -13.56
CA ASN A 78 -21.96 3.18 -12.13
C ASN A 78 -20.47 3.04 -11.82
N THR A 79 -19.76 2.14 -12.47
CA THR A 79 -18.29 2.06 -12.36
C THR A 79 -17.67 3.38 -12.80
N ILE A 80 -17.92 3.84 -14.02
CA ILE A 80 -17.34 5.10 -14.53
C ILE A 80 -17.69 6.31 -13.65
N ALA A 81 -18.92 6.40 -13.16
CA ALA A 81 -19.39 7.53 -12.36
C ALA A 81 -18.92 7.51 -10.89
N ASN A 82 -18.53 6.34 -10.36
CA ASN A 82 -18.17 6.18 -8.94
C ASN A 82 -16.74 5.67 -8.73
N GLU A 83 -15.99 5.38 -9.78
CA GLU A 83 -14.59 4.99 -9.70
C GLU A 83 -13.75 6.26 -9.56
N PRO A 84 -13.08 6.48 -8.42
CA PRO A 84 -12.16 7.58 -8.29
C PRO A 84 -10.98 7.28 -9.21
N LEU A 85 -10.96 7.96 -10.36
CA LEU A 85 -9.89 7.84 -11.33
C LEU A 85 -8.60 8.41 -10.75
N GLU A 86 -7.48 7.93 -11.28
CA GLU A 86 -6.14 8.44 -11.04
C GLU A 86 -6.12 9.98 -10.96
N ALA A 87 -6.82 10.64 -11.89
CA ALA A 87 -6.88 12.08 -12.01
C ALA A 87 -7.34 12.82 -10.74
N ILE A 88 -8.22 12.23 -9.92
CA ILE A 88 -8.73 12.85 -8.69
C ILE A 88 -7.71 12.70 -7.56
N CYS A 89 -7.22 11.48 -7.35
CA CYS A 89 -6.27 11.19 -6.28
C CYS A 89 -4.91 11.86 -6.55
N HIS A 90 -4.40 11.77 -7.78
CA HIS A 90 -3.08 12.28 -8.14
C HIS A 90 -3.04 13.81 -8.20
N ASP A 91 -4.15 14.53 -8.22
CA ASP A 91 -4.12 15.99 -8.21
C ASP A 91 -3.43 16.52 -6.94
N CYS A 92 -3.94 16.11 -5.78
CA CYS A 92 -3.42 16.53 -4.48
C CYS A 92 -2.17 15.74 -4.07
N HIS A 93 -2.17 14.43 -4.34
CA HIS A 93 -1.14 13.50 -3.86
C HIS A 93 0.07 13.39 -4.79
N PHE A 94 0.02 13.87 -6.03
CA PHE A 94 1.12 13.68 -6.98
C PHE A 94 1.49 14.94 -7.75
N LYS A 95 0.52 15.69 -8.27
CA LYS A 95 0.79 16.93 -9.03
C LYS A 95 1.13 18.09 -8.09
N GLU A 96 0.31 18.31 -7.07
CA GLU A 96 0.48 19.43 -6.13
C GLU A 96 1.32 19.06 -4.91
N LEU A 97 1.47 17.75 -4.63
CA LEU A 97 2.25 17.22 -3.51
C LEU A 97 1.89 17.81 -2.14
N ARG A 98 0.64 18.25 -1.98
CA ARG A 98 0.10 18.82 -0.73
C ARG A 98 -0.51 17.78 0.21
N ALA A 99 -0.64 16.54 -0.26
CA ALA A 99 -1.11 15.39 0.51
C ALA A 99 -0.05 14.27 0.53
N PRO A 100 -0.21 13.21 1.36
CA PRO A 100 0.75 12.11 1.42
C PRO A 100 0.97 11.44 0.04
N TRP A 101 2.15 11.63 -0.52
CA TRP A 101 2.42 11.38 -1.94
C TRP A 101 3.15 10.08 -2.25
N ARG A 102 3.52 9.31 -1.22
CA ARG A 102 4.24 8.06 -1.48
C ARG A 102 3.31 7.05 -2.13
N CYS A 103 3.72 6.53 -3.29
CA CYS A 103 2.91 5.62 -4.09
C CYS A 103 2.53 4.35 -3.31
N ASP A 104 3.39 3.87 -2.40
CA ASP A 104 3.17 2.66 -1.59
C ASP A 104 2.07 2.80 -0.53
N LEU A 105 1.58 4.02 -0.26
CA LEU A 105 0.44 4.23 0.63
C LEU A 105 -0.89 3.77 0.02
N CYS A 106 -0.98 3.81 -1.32
CA CYS A 106 -2.18 3.48 -2.07
C CYS A 106 -1.99 2.25 -2.97
N HIS A 107 -0.79 2.06 -3.53
CA HIS A 107 -0.45 0.93 -4.37
C HIS A 107 0.18 -0.19 -3.53
N ASP A 108 -0.66 -1.17 -3.17
CA ASP A 108 -0.31 -2.35 -2.38
C ASP A 108 0.84 -3.19 -2.99
N ASP A 109 0.86 -3.27 -4.32
CA ASP A 109 1.91 -3.87 -5.12
C ASP A 109 2.54 -2.81 -6.03
N PRO A 110 3.72 -2.27 -5.65
CA PRO A 110 4.45 -1.28 -6.45
C PRO A 110 4.78 -1.76 -7.86
N LYS A 111 4.87 -3.07 -8.09
CA LYS A 111 5.21 -3.62 -9.41
C LYS A 111 4.13 -3.34 -10.44
N LYS A 112 2.89 -3.08 -10.01
CA LYS A 112 1.77 -2.71 -10.91
C LYS A 112 1.98 -1.33 -11.55
N ILE A 113 2.75 -0.45 -10.92
CA ILE A 113 3.03 0.91 -11.39
C ILE A 113 4.46 1.10 -11.91
N TRP A 114 5.31 0.08 -11.76
CA TRP A 114 6.67 0.12 -12.25
C TRP A 114 6.71 0.08 -13.79
N PRO A 115 7.59 0.86 -14.43
CA PRO A 115 7.86 0.71 -15.85
C PRO A 115 8.36 -0.71 -16.17
N ALA A 116 8.13 -1.17 -17.40
CA ALA A 116 8.46 -2.55 -17.80
C ALA A 116 9.96 -2.89 -17.71
N ASP A 117 10.83 -1.88 -17.75
CA ASP A 117 12.29 -2.02 -17.63
C ASP A 117 12.79 -2.10 -16.18
N HIS A 118 11.92 -1.86 -15.18
CA HIS A 118 12.24 -1.98 -13.75
C HIS A 118 12.24 -3.44 -13.29
N ASN A 119 13.14 -4.22 -13.89
CA ASN A 119 13.32 -5.64 -13.64
C ASN A 119 14.51 -5.91 -12.68
N SER A 120 14.71 -7.18 -12.34
CA SER A 120 15.84 -7.64 -11.53
C SER A 120 17.16 -7.45 -12.31
N GLY A 121 17.77 -6.27 -12.17
CA GLY A 121 18.94 -5.89 -12.94
C GLY A 121 19.03 -4.39 -13.20
N TYR A 122 17.91 -3.67 -13.04
CA TYR A 122 17.86 -2.25 -13.35
C TYR A 122 18.90 -1.44 -12.56
N ILE A 123 19.04 -1.69 -11.25
CA ILE A 123 20.01 -0.98 -10.39
C ILE A 123 21.45 -1.09 -10.93
N GLN A 124 21.82 -2.20 -11.56
CA GLN A 124 23.17 -2.37 -12.11
C GLN A 124 23.38 -1.65 -13.45
N HIS A 125 22.31 -1.33 -14.17
CA HIS A 125 22.37 -0.82 -15.55
C HIS A 125 21.74 0.57 -15.75
N HIS A 126 21.04 1.11 -14.74
CA HIS A 126 20.34 2.41 -14.77
C HIS A 126 21.27 3.59 -15.10
N GLY A 127 22.58 3.41 -14.95
CA GLY A 127 23.57 4.41 -15.30
C GLY A 127 23.55 4.78 -16.79
N GLU A 128 23.14 3.88 -17.68
CA GLU A 128 23.00 4.21 -19.10
C GLU A 128 21.79 5.12 -19.37
N ASP A 129 20.66 4.84 -18.70
CA ASP A 129 19.46 5.68 -18.79
C ASP A 129 19.72 7.06 -18.15
N SER A 130 20.43 7.08 -17.03
CA SER A 130 20.78 8.30 -16.30
C SER A 130 21.64 9.28 -17.13
N LYS A 131 22.46 8.77 -18.07
CA LYS A 131 23.22 9.62 -19.00
C LYS A 131 22.33 10.31 -20.02
N GLN A 132 21.19 9.72 -20.36
CA GLN A 132 20.24 10.27 -21.31
C GLN A 132 19.32 11.32 -20.66
N GLY A 133 19.16 11.27 -19.33
CA GLY A 133 18.54 12.30 -18.51
C GLY A 133 17.85 11.73 -17.29
N THR A 134 17.66 12.53 -16.24
CA THR A 134 17.02 12.08 -14.98
C THR A 134 15.54 12.46 -14.87
N ALA A 135 15.03 13.29 -15.79
CA ALA A 135 13.66 13.79 -15.73
C ALA A 135 12.60 12.68 -15.72
N ILE A 136 12.84 11.57 -16.45
CA ILE A 136 11.94 10.42 -16.46
C ILE A 136 11.95 9.65 -15.13
N CYS A 137 13.05 9.68 -14.38
CA CYS A 137 13.15 9.04 -13.07
C CYS A 137 12.35 9.83 -12.04
N GLU A 138 12.39 11.16 -12.16
CA GLU A 138 11.76 12.13 -11.25
C GLU A 138 10.23 12.16 -11.38
N THR A 139 9.65 11.52 -12.42
CA THR A 139 8.19 11.35 -12.50
C THR A 139 7.66 10.39 -11.44
N CYS A 140 8.45 9.42 -10.98
CA CYS A 140 8.03 8.46 -9.96
C CYS A 140 8.86 8.57 -8.69
N HIS A 141 10.17 8.86 -8.81
CA HIS A 141 11.08 9.01 -7.69
C HIS A 141 11.15 10.47 -7.22
N LEU A 142 10.11 10.88 -6.49
CA LEU A 142 9.92 12.27 -6.06
C LEU A 142 10.97 12.77 -5.04
N ASP A 143 11.52 11.90 -4.20
CA ASP A 143 12.57 12.26 -3.24
C ASP A 143 13.97 11.94 -3.79
N ARG A 144 14.81 12.97 -3.95
CA ARG A 144 16.19 12.88 -4.46
C ARG A 144 17.08 11.87 -3.73
N LYS A 145 16.71 11.42 -2.52
CA LYS A 145 17.36 10.30 -1.82
C LYS A 145 17.54 9.06 -2.69
N PHE A 146 16.66 8.79 -3.65
CA PHE A 146 16.81 7.64 -4.55
C PHE A 146 18.13 7.63 -5.33
N CYS A 147 18.67 8.80 -5.68
CA CYS A 147 20.01 8.92 -6.27
C CYS A 147 21.09 8.95 -5.19
N THR A 148 20.87 9.76 -4.14
CA THR A 148 21.93 10.08 -3.20
C THR A 148 22.27 8.98 -2.23
N ASP A 149 21.33 8.06 -2.01
CA ASP A 149 21.52 6.94 -1.10
C ASP A 149 22.62 5.98 -1.57
N CYS A 150 22.87 5.89 -2.87
CA CYS A 150 24.00 5.12 -3.43
C CYS A 150 25.17 6.01 -3.87
N HIS A 151 24.91 7.16 -4.52
CA HIS A 151 25.98 7.95 -5.13
C HIS A 151 26.73 8.86 -4.16
N PHE A 152 26.11 9.26 -3.04
CA PHE A 152 26.68 10.25 -2.12
C PHE A 152 26.81 9.75 -0.68
N ARG A 153 26.20 8.60 -0.33
CA ARG A 153 26.40 7.99 0.99
C ARG A 153 27.69 7.18 1.01
N ARG A 154 28.66 7.67 1.77
CA ARG A 154 29.69 6.83 2.39
C ARG A 154 29.21 6.53 3.81
N ASP A 155 28.26 5.61 3.97
CA ASP A 155 27.71 5.35 5.31
C ASP A 155 28.78 4.80 6.25
N THR A 156 28.90 5.45 7.41
CA THR A 156 29.82 5.13 8.50
C THR A 156 29.07 4.36 9.58
N LEU A 157 28.67 3.11 9.29
CA LEU A 157 28.10 2.11 10.23
C LEU A 157 26.56 2.01 10.30
N GLY A 158 25.82 2.33 9.24
CA GLY A 158 24.36 2.10 9.17
C GLY A 158 23.98 0.66 8.80
N ARG A 159 22.97 0.07 9.48
CA ARG A 159 22.44 -1.31 9.27
C ARG A 159 21.70 -1.53 7.94
N VAL A 160 21.76 -0.58 7.01
CA VAL A 160 20.89 -0.53 5.83
C VAL A 160 21.42 -1.42 4.71
N TYR A 161 22.72 -1.38 4.43
CA TYR A 161 23.33 -2.11 3.31
C TYR A 161 24.12 -3.34 3.74
N HIS A 162 24.59 -3.34 4.99
CA HIS A 162 25.27 -4.48 5.59
C HIS A 162 24.50 -4.88 6.86
N PRO A 163 24.05 -6.15 6.97
CA PRO A 163 23.39 -6.57 8.19
C PRO A 163 24.41 -6.63 9.35
N LEU A 164 23.97 -6.89 10.58
CA LEU A 164 24.89 -7.05 11.72
C LEU A 164 25.92 -8.17 11.48
N ASN A 165 27.15 -7.99 11.96
CA ASN A 165 28.24 -8.95 11.79
C ASN A 165 28.67 -9.24 10.34
N TYR A 166 28.48 -8.27 9.42
CA TYR A 166 28.79 -8.45 7.99
C TYR A 166 30.22 -8.89 7.72
N ILE A 167 31.19 -8.31 8.44
CA ILE A 167 32.62 -8.65 8.31
C ILE A 167 32.85 -10.17 8.39
N ASN A 168 32.11 -10.89 9.24
CA ASN A 168 32.27 -12.33 9.41
C ASN A 168 31.42 -13.19 8.45
N ARG A 169 30.54 -12.60 7.64
CA ARG A 169 29.65 -13.35 6.73
C ARG A 169 29.72 -12.93 5.26
N HIS A 170 30.41 -11.84 4.94
CA HIS A 170 30.49 -11.31 3.58
C HIS A 170 31.18 -12.26 2.59
N GLY A 171 31.90 -13.29 3.06
CA GLY A 171 32.63 -14.23 2.23
C GLY A 171 31.78 -15.04 1.24
N LEU A 172 30.48 -15.24 1.52
CA LEU A 172 29.57 -15.86 0.54
C LEU A 172 29.20 -14.87 -0.56
N GLU A 173 28.77 -13.66 -0.18
CA GLU A 173 28.40 -12.59 -1.10
C GLU A 173 29.57 -12.17 -1.99
N SER A 174 30.78 -12.04 -1.43
CA SER A 174 31.98 -11.67 -2.18
C SER A 174 32.38 -12.71 -3.22
N ARG A 175 32.02 -13.99 -3.03
CA ARG A 175 32.23 -15.04 -4.03
C ARG A 175 31.16 -15.04 -5.11
N MET A 176 29.91 -14.78 -4.75
CA MET A 176 28.80 -14.81 -5.69
C MET A 176 28.75 -13.55 -6.57
N MET A 177 28.97 -12.38 -5.97
CA MET A 177 28.79 -11.08 -6.62
C MET A 177 29.83 -10.05 -6.15
N PRO A 178 31.15 -10.28 -6.38
CA PRO A 178 32.20 -9.37 -5.94
C PRO A 178 32.07 -7.95 -6.51
N ALA A 179 31.48 -7.81 -7.70
CA ALA A 179 31.27 -6.53 -8.36
C ALA A 179 30.33 -5.60 -7.58
N ASN A 180 29.42 -6.14 -6.74
CA ASN A 180 28.51 -5.33 -5.93
C ASN A 180 29.26 -4.52 -4.87
N CYS A 181 30.33 -5.10 -4.30
CA CYS A 181 31.16 -4.39 -3.32
C CYS A 181 31.85 -3.18 -3.97
N SER A 182 32.27 -3.33 -5.22
CA SER A 182 32.95 -2.28 -6.00
C SER A 182 32.05 -1.10 -6.37
N GLN A 183 30.73 -1.20 -6.16
CA GLN A 183 29.80 -0.10 -6.39
C GLN A 183 29.99 1.03 -5.36
N CYS A 184 30.37 0.68 -4.13
CA CYS A 184 30.57 1.63 -3.03
C CYS A 184 32.01 1.64 -2.51
N HIS A 185 32.68 0.49 -2.52
CA HIS A 185 34.05 0.32 -2.02
C HIS A 185 35.04 0.20 -3.16
N ASN A 186 36.28 0.59 -2.92
CA ASN A 186 37.37 0.31 -3.84
C ASN A 186 38.10 -0.98 -3.43
N SER A 187 39.00 -1.46 -4.28
CA SER A 187 39.75 -2.70 -4.04
C SER A 187 40.70 -2.62 -2.83
N PHE A 188 41.03 -1.42 -2.32
CA PHE A 188 41.86 -1.29 -1.11
C PHE A 188 41.11 -1.71 0.16
N TYR A 189 39.78 -1.53 0.20
CA TYR A 189 38.98 -1.94 1.35
C TYR A 189 39.11 -3.45 1.65
N CYS A 190 39.19 -4.29 0.62
CA CYS A 190 39.42 -5.72 0.79
C CYS A 190 40.83 -6.01 1.31
N LYS A 191 41.82 -5.26 0.80
CA LYS A 191 43.24 -5.45 1.10
C LYS A 191 43.58 -5.15 2.56
N ASP A 192 42.84 -4.24 3.20
CA ASP A 192 43.07 -3.89 4.60
C ASP A 192 42.98 -5.11 5.54
N CYS A 193 42.18 -6.13 5.20
CA CYS A 193 42.06 -7.36 5.97
C CYS A 193 42.61 -8.62 5.25
N HIS A 194 42.63 -8.65 3.91
CA HIS A 194 42.95 -9.84 3.12
C HIS A 194 44.36 -9.87 2.51
N ASN A 195 45.23 -8.89 2.81
CA ASN A 195 46.64 -8.89 2.39
C ASN A 195 47.55 -9.79 3.27
N GLN A 196 47.07 -10.96 3.68
CA GLN A 196 47.85 -11.91 4.48
C GLN A 196 48.62 -12.88 3.58
#